data_AF-A0A2G2HBJ4-F1
#
_entry.id   AF-A0A2G2HBJ4-F1
#
_cell.length_a   1.000
_cell.length_b   1.000
_cell.length_c   1.000
_cell.angle_alpha   90.00
_cell.angle_beta   90.00
_cell.angle_gamma   90.00
#
_symmetry.space_group_name_H-M   'P 1'
#
loop_
_entity.id
_entity.type
_entity.pdbx_description
1 polymer ?
#
loop_
_entity_poly.entity_id
_entity_poly.type
_entity_poly.pdbx_seq_one_letter_code
_entity_poly.pdbx_strand_id
1 'polypeptide(L)'
;MANIVEKNETKNMQTHIEDAYAYLDDHLPPFYGARVKEKLKALGVTASIKRINNVRNQHAKNTTILNALLAVAKEEKAQVEALKKFNTKI
;
A
#
# COMPACT_ATOMS: atom_id res chain seq x y z
N MET A 1 -10.69 8.17 -44.34
CA MET A 1 -9.64 7.76 -43.39
C MET A 1 -10.25 7.82 -42.00
N ALA A 2 -10.42 6.68 -41.34
CA ALA A 2 -10.99 6.63 -39.99
C ALA A 2 -9.90 7.00 -38.98
N ASN A 3 -10.04 8.14 -38.30
CA ASN A 3 -9.20 8.49 -37.16
C ASN A 3 -9.69 7.69 -35.95
N ILE A 4 -8.99 6.60 -35.65
CA ILE A 4 -9.14 5.88 -34.40
C ILE A 4 -8.40 6.71 -33.35
N VAL A 5 -9.16 7.43 -32.52
CA VAL A 5 -8.62 8.17 -31.38
C VAL A 5 -8.21 7.15 -30.32
N GLU A 6 -6.91 6.86 -30.22
CA GLU A 6 -6.38 6.00 -29.17
C GLU A 6 -6.35 6.71 -27.81
N LYS A 7 -6.94 6.02 -26.82
CA LYS A 7 -6.55 5.94 -25.40
C LYS A 7 -6.70 7.20 -24.54
N ASN A 8 -7.90 7.30 -23.96
CA ASN A 8 -8.19 8.07 -22.75
C ASN A 8 -8.10 7.21 -21.46
N GLU A 9 -7.30 6.15 -21.44
CA GLU A 9 -7.24 5.20 -20.30
C GLU A 9 -6.07 5.46 -19.34
N THR A 10 -5.12 6.32 -19.72
CA THR A 10 -3.88 6.54 -18.95
C THR A 10 -4.05 7.41 -17.71
N LYS A 11 -5.04 8.32 -17.67
CA LYS A 11 -5.21 9.24 -16.54
C LYS A 11 -5.77 8.58 -15.28
N ASN A 12 -6.73 7.66 -15.41
CA ASN A 12 -7.38 7.05 -14.23
C ASN A 12 -6.47 6.10 -13.46
N MET A 13 -5.55 5.39 -14.14
CA MET A 13 -4.63 4.46 -13.45
C MET A 13 -3.60 5.18 -12.57
N GLN A 14 -3.24 6.41 -12.93
CA GLN A 14 -2.24 7.20 -12.21
C GLN A 14 -2.78 7.64 -10.85
N THR A 15 -4.05 8.05 -10.80
CA THR A 15 -4.76 8.46 -9.58
C THR A 15 -4.80 7.34 -8.54
N HIS A 16 -5.07 6.09 -8.96
CA HIS A 16 -5.15 4.94 -8.04
C HIS A 16 -3.83 4.61 -7.35
N ILE A 17 -2.69 4.88 -8.00
CA ILE A 17 -1.37 4.63 -7.42
C ILE A 17 -1.01 5.76 -6.45
N GLU A 18 -1.33 7.00 -6.78
CA GLU A 18 -1.13 8.16 -5.91
C GLU A 18 -1.98 8.04 -4.63
N ASP A 19 -3.24 7.63 -4.76
CA ASP A 19 -4.14 7.36 -3.62
C ASP A 19 -3.58 6.25 -2.72
N ALA A 20 -2.97 5.22 -3.31
CA ALA A 20 -2.34 4.14 -2.54
C ALA A 20 -1.18 4.67 -1.69
N TYR A 21 -0.32 5.53 -2.25
CA TYR A 21 0.79 6.10 -1.48
C TYR A 21 0.34 7.10 -0.42
N ALA A 22 -0.69 7.90 -0.70
CA ALA A 22 -1.31 8.78 0.30
C ALA A 22 -1.86 7.95 1.47
N TYR A 23 -2.61 6.87 1.18
CA TYR A 23 -3.13 5.97 2.20
C TYR A 23 -2.03 5.33 3.05
N LEU A 24 -0.89 4.99 2.45
CA LEU A 24 0.25 4.47 3.18
C LEU A 24 0.86 5.52 4.11
N ASP A 25 0.92 6.78 3.72
CA ASP A 25 1.48 7.81 4.59
C ASP A 25 0.62 8.06 5.83
N ASP A 26 -0.71 7.98 5.68
CA ASP A 26 -1.67 8.19 6.79
C ASP A 26 -1.80 6.99 7.75
N HIS A 27 -1.63 5.77 7.24
CA HIS A 27 -2.05 4.56 7.95
C HIS A 27 -0.96 3.50 8.14
N LEU A 28 0.23 3.67 7.55
CA LEU A 28 1.30 2.70 7.72
C LEU A 28 2.02 2.95 9.07
N PRO A 29 2.18 1.91 9.91
CA PRO A 29 2.76 2.08 11.24
C PRO A 29 4.27 2.25 11.16
N PRO A 30 4.92 3.02 12.06
CA PRO A 30 6.37 3.29 11.99
C PRO A 30 7.26 2.03 11.96
N PHE A 31 6.81 0.93 12.56
CA PHE A 31 7.51 -0.37 12.57
C PHE A 31 6.94 -1.39 11.56
N TYR A 32 6.50 -0.93 10.38
CA TYR A 32 5.87 -1.79 9.36
C TYR A 32 6.79 -2.86 8.74
N GLY A 33 8.11 -2.63 8.73
CA GLY A 33 9.05 -3.42 7.91
C GLY A 33 9.06 -4.92 8.22
N ALA A 34 8.88 -5.32 9.49
CA ALA A 34 8.80 -6.72 9.90
C ALA A 34 7.48 -7.37 9.41
N ARG A 35 6.35 -6.71 9.65
CA ARG A 35 5.01 -7.21 9.26
C ARG A 35 4.87 -7.35 7.74
N VAL A 36 5.42 -6.40 6.99
CA VAL A 36 5.45 -6.47 5.52
C VAL A 36 6.29 -7.65 5.05
N LYS A 37 7.44 -7.91 5.67
CA LYS A 37 8.26 -9.10 5.36
C LYS A 37 7.52 -10.40 5.62
N GLU A 38 6.78 -10.49 6.72
CA GLU A 38 5.97 -11.68 7.03
C GLU A 38 4.88 -11.91 5.98
N LYS A 39 4.17 -10.86 5.57
CA LYS A 39 3.18 -10.96 4.48
C LYS A 39 3.81 -11.36 3.16
N LEU A 40 4.97 -10.79 2.82
CA LEU A 40 5.69 -11.16 1.60
C LEU A 40 6.15 -12.62 1.65
N LYS A 41 6.65 -13.09 2.80
CA LYS A 41 7.05 -14.48 3.01
C LYS A 41 5.87 -15.44 2.85
N ALA A 42 4.69 -15.08 3.34
CA ALA A 42 3.46 -15.86 3.14
C ALA A 42 3.05 -15.96 1.65
N LEU A 43 3.44 -14.98 0.84
CA LEU A 43 3.25 -14.98 -0.61
C LEU A 43 4.40 -15.67 -1.38
N GLY A 44 5.37 -16.28 -0.68
CA GLY A 44 6.55 -16.87 -1.31
C GLY A 44 7.56 -15.85 -1.85
N VAL A 45 7.43 -14.58 -1.46
CA VAL A 45 8.30 -13.48 -1.92
C VAL A 45 9.23 -13.04 -0.81
N THR A 46 10.52 -13.01 -1.10
CA THR A 46 11.54 -12.44 -0.22
C THR A 46 11.95 -11.05 -0.70
N ALA A 47 11.83 -10.06 0.20
CA ALA A 47 12.29 -8.71 -0.05
C ALA A 47 13.13 -8.21 1.13
N SER A 48 14.19 -7.46 0.82
CA SER A 48 14.96 -6.74 1.83
C SER A 48 14.18 -5.51 2.32
N ILE A 49 14.47 -5.04 3.54
CA ILE A 49 13.86 -3.81 4.07
C ILE A 49 14.17 -2.62 3.16
N LYS A 50 15.39 -2.56 2.62
CA LYS A 50 15.78 -1.53 1.64
C LYS A 50 14.84 -1.54 0.42
N ARG A 51 14.51 -2.72 -0.11
CA ARG A 51 13.58 -2.84 -1.26
C ARG A 51 12.16 -2.41 -0.88
N ILE A 52 11.69 -2.76 0.31
CA ILE A 52 10.39 -2.33 0.84
C ILE A 52 10.34 -0.80 0.96
N ASN A 53 11.36 -0.18 1.53
CA ASN A 53 11.45 1.26 1.68
C ASN A 53 11.53 1.98 0.34
N ASN A 54 12.26 1.41 -0.63
CA ASN A 54 12.30 1.97 -1.99
C ASN A 54 10.91 1.98 -2.64
N VAL A 55 10.09 0.96 -2.40
CA VAL A 55 8.71 0.94 -2.89
C VAL A 55 7.85 1.96 -2.15
N ARG A 56 7.94 2.01 -0.80
CA ARG A 56 7.21 3.00 0.02
C ARG A 56 7.54 4.45 -0.40
N ASN A 57 8.80 4.74 -0.69
CA ASN A 57 9.27 6.06 -1.14
C ASN A 57 9.15 6.27 -2.66
N GLN A 58 8.44 5.40 -3.38
CA GLN A 58 8.21 5.48 -4.83
C GLN A 58 9.48 5.43 -5.70
N HIS A 59 10.64 5.06 -5.14
CA HIS A 59 11.89 4.86 -5.87
C HIS A 59 11.92 3.56 -6.69
N ALA A 60 11.03 2.61 -6.39
CA ALA A 60 10.92 1.36 -7.13
C ALA A 60 9.44 0.98 -7.31
N LYS A 61 9.09 0.54 -8.53
CA LYS A 61 7.75 0.01 -8.82
C LYS A 61 7.73 -1.49 -8.58
N ASN A 62 7.08 -1.92 -7.50
CA ASN A 62 6.81 -3.33 -7.24
C ASN A 62 5.41 -3.46 -6.61
N THR A 63 4.45 -3.89 -7.43
CA THR A 63 3.05 -4.04 -7.04
C THR A 63 2.86 -5.06 -5.92
N THR A 64 3.64 -6.14 -5.87
CA THR A 64 3.56 -7.13 -4.79
C THR A 64 3.93 -6.52 -3.43
N ILE A 65 5.01 -5.75 -3.39
CA ILE A 65 5.44 -5.04 -2.17
C ILE A 65 4.44 -3.94 -1.82
N LEU A 66 3.93 -3.21 -2.80
CA LEU A 66 2.91 -2.18 -2.59
C LEU A 66 1.62 -2.77 -2.00
N ASN A 67 1.16 -3.90 -2.53
CA ASN A 67 -0.01 -4.62 -2.00
C ASN A 67 0.23 -5.11 -0.57
N ALA A 68 1.44 -5.60 -0.26
CA ALA A 68 1.79 -6.01 1.09
C ALA A 68 1.82 -4.81 2.07
N LEU A 69 2.35 -3.66 1.64
CA LEU A 69 2.31 -2.41 2.40
C LEU A 69 0.86 -1.97 2.68
N LEU A 70 0.01 -2.00 1.64
CA LEU A 70 -1.41 -1.63 1.77
C LEU A 70 -2.17 -2.58 2.71
N ALA A 71 -1.86 -3.87 2.67
CA ALA A 71 -2.47 -4.83 3.59
C ALA A 71 -2.13 -4.52 5.05
N VAL A 72 -0.87 -4.18 5.35
CA VAL A 72 -0.45 -3.79 6.71
C VAL A 72 -1.14 -2.49 7.14
N ALA A 73 -1.19 -1.48 6.27
CA ALA A 73 -1.85 -0.21 6.58
C ALA A 73 -3.36 -0.37 6.82
N LYS A 74 -4.03 -1.29 6.10
CA LYS A 74 -5.44 -1.62 6.33
C LYS A 74 -5.67 -2.32 7.67
N GLU A 75 -4.80 -3.26 8.04
CA GLU A 75 -4.88 -3.93 9.34
C GLU A 75 -4.71 -2.94 10.49
N GLU A 76 -3.74 -2.03 10.40
CA GLU A 76 -3.55 -1.00 11.42
C GLU A 76 -4.76 -0.08 11.56
N LYS A 77 -5.29 0.41 10.43
CA LYS A 77 -6.49 1.24 10.46
C LYS A 77 -7.64 0.52 11.16
N ALA A 78 -7.89 -0.75 10.81
CA ALA A 78 -8.94 -1.54 11.44
C ALA A 78 -8.71 -1.74 12.95
N GLN A 79 -7.47 -1.94 13.39
CA GLN A 79 -7.12 -2.05 14.81
C GLN A 79 -7.34 -0.73 15.55
N VAL A 80 -6.90 0.39 14.99
CA VAL A 80 -7.13 1.72 15.57
C VAL A 80 -8.63 2.04 15.66
N GLU A 81 -9.40 1.70 14.63
CA GLU A 81 -10.86 1.89 14.64
C GLU A 81 -11.55 1.01 15.70
N ALA A 82 -11.11 -0.24 15.87
CA ALA A 82 -11.61 -1.12 16.92
C ALA A 82 -11.30 -0.58 18.32
N LEU A 83 -10.08 -0.09 18.55
CA LEU A 83 -9.65 0.54 19.79
C LEU A 83 -10.49 1.79 20.10
N LYS A 84 -10.72 2.66 19.11
CA LYS A 84 -11.57 3.85 19.27
C LYS A 84 -12.98 3.48 19.72
N LYS A 85 -13.61 2.49 19.06
CA LYS A 85 -14.96 2.01 19.40
C LYS A 85 -15.04 1.40 20.79
N PHE A 86 -13.98 0.74 21.25
CA PHE A 86 -13.92 0.20 22.61
C PHE A 86 -13.84 1.33 23.65
N ASN A 87 -13.02 2.35 23.39
CA ASN A 87 -12.80 3.46 24.33
C ASN A 87 -14.00 4.42 24.47
N THR A 88 -14.94 4.43 23.52
CA THR A 88 -16.16 5.27 23.59
C THR A 88 -17.29 4.59 24.37
N LYS A 89 -17.12 3.34 24.81
CA LYS A 89 -18.13 2.57 25.56
C LYS A 89 -17.89 2.56 27.07
N ILE A 90 -16.91 3.31 27.56
CA ILE A 90 -16.58 3.44 29.00
C ILE A 90 -17.06 4.80 29.49
#